data_AF-A0A933AKV7-F1
#
_entry.id   AF-A0A933AKV7-F1
#
_cell.length_a   1.000
_cell.length_b   1.000
_cell.length_c   1.000
_cell.angle_alpha   90.00
_cell.angle_beta   90.00
_cell.angle_gamma   90.00
#
_symmetry.space_group_name_H-M   'P 1'
#
loop_
_entity.id
_entity.type
_entity.pdbx_description
1 polymer ?
#
loop_
_entity_poly.entity_id
_entity_poly.type
_entity_poly.pdbx_seq_one_letter_code
_entity_poly.pdbx_strand_id
1 'polypeptide(L)'
;RPYLQGANLSVWELRQAKARVTLVPDNVAGLLMAEGRVNKIIIGSDRSAANGDAANKVGSYQIAVLAKEFGVPLIVLTQPSKGVKTGKDMPIEFRDPQEVLTFNGRPVFGAKVKGFYPAFDVVPHQLITKAIAIHAGL
;
A
#
# COMPACT_ATOMS: atom_id res chain seq x y z
N ARG A 1 -3.75 8.94 -3.08
CA ARG A 1 -4.15 8.97 -4.51
C ARG A 1 -4.89 7.68 -4.93
N PRO A 2 -5.45 7.61 -6.13
CA PRO A 2 -6.56 8.52 -6.37
C PRO A 2 -7.69 8.34 -5.32
N TYR A 3 -7.86 7.14 -4.75
CA TYR A 3 -8.95 6.82 -3.82
C TYR A 3 -8.86 7.42 -2.42
N LEU A 4 -7.67 7.86 -1.99
CA LEU A 4 -7.48 8.52 -0.69
C LEU A 4 -7.95 7.70 0.52
N GLN A 5 -7.87 6.37 0.46
CA GLN A 5 -8.31 5.49 1.56
C GLN A 5 -7.64 5.81 2.89
N GLY A 6 -6.33 6.14 2.88
CA GLY A 6 -5.63 6.56 4.10
C GLY A 6 -6.24 7.83 4.72
N ALA A 7 -6.57 8.83 3.91
CA ALA A 7 -7.14 10.10 4.37
C ALA A 7 -8.63 9.96 4.77
N ASN A 8 -9.41 9.22 3.99
CA ASN A 8 -10.86 9.17 4.13
C ASN A 8 -11.34 8.06 5.09
N LEU A 9 -10.58 6.98 5.25
CA LEU A 9 -10.95 5.83 6.09
C LEU A 9 -9.99 5.69 7.27
N SER A 10 -8.70 5.47 7.01
CA SER A 10 -7.75 5.14 8.09
C SER A 10 -7.60 6.27 9.12
N VAL A 11 -7.52 7.53 8.69
CA VAL A 11 -7.50 8.67 9.62
C VAL A 11 -8.77 8.72 10.46
N TRP A 12 -9.93 8.46 9.86
CA TRP A 12 -11.20 8.44 10.59
C TRP A 12 -11.20 7.32 11.65
N GLU A 13 -10.88 6.08 11.27
CA GLU A 13 -10.84 4.93 12.19
C GLU A 13 -9.84 5.13 13.35
N LEU A 14 -8.64 5.63 13.04
CA LEU A 14 -7.61 5.91 14.05
C LEU A 14 -8.04 7.01 15.04
N ARG A 15 -8.77 8.03 14.56
CA ARG A 15 -9.35 9.06 15.44
C ARG A 15 -10.44 8.49 16.34
N GLN A 16 -11.30 7.61 15.82
CA GLN A 16 -12.32 6.93 16.62
C GLN A 16 -11.67 6.07 17.73
N ALA A 17 -10.54 5.42 17.41
CA ALA A 17 -9.73 4.67 18.37
C ALA A 17 -8.89 5.54 19.32
N LYS A 18 -9.00 6.88 19.25
CA LYS A 18 -8.20 7.85 20.03
C LYS A 18 -6.68 7.71 19.84
N ALA A 19 -6.25 7.14 18.72
CA ALA A 19 -4.85 7.07 18.36
C ALA A 19 -4.34 8.44 17.89
N ARG A 20 -3.07 8.75 18.20
CA ARG A 20 -2.40 9.91 17.60
C ARG A 20 -2.12 9.58 16.13
N VAL A 21 -2.68 10.38 15.23
CA VAL A 21 -2.54 10.19 13.78
C VAL A 21 -2.07 11.49 13.13
N THR A 22 -1.14 11.37 12.20
CA THR A 22 -0.70 12.46 11.33
C THR A 22 -0.90 12.00 9.89
N LEU A 23 -1.71 12.74 9.13
CA LEU A 23 -1.88 12.50 7.70
C LEU A 23 -0.70 13.11 6.95
N VAL A 24 -0.08 12.31 6.07
CA VAL A 24 1.03 12.76 5.23
C VAL A 24 0.77 12.36 3.77
N PRO A 25 1.29 13.13 2.79
CA PRO A 25 1.26 12.72 1.38
C PRO A 25 2.09 11.44 1.12
N ASP A 26 1.72 10.66 0.10
CA ASP A 26 2.42 9.41 -0.25
C ASP A 26 3.93 9.63 -0.53
N ASN A 27 4.29 10.79 -1.11
CA ASN A 27 5.64 11.11 -1.56
C ASN A 27 6.62 11.56 -0.46
N VAL A 28 6.18 11.71 0.80
CA VAL A 28 7.08 12.05 1.91
C VAL A 28 7.57 10.84 2.69
N ALA A 29 7.11 9.62 2.35
CA ALA A 29 7.48 8.41 3.07
C ALA A 29 9.00 8.23 3.17
N GLY A 30 9.74 8.46 2.07
CA GLY A 30 11.20 8.38 2.06
C GLY A 30 11.87 9.42 2.95
N LEU A 31 11.39 10.67 2.93
CA LEU A 31 11.91 11.74 3.79
C LEU A 31 11.74 11.39 5.28
N LEU A 32 10.56 10.91 5.66
CA LEU A 32 10.27 10.54 7.05
C LEU A 32 11.14 9.37 7.54
N MET A 33 11.46 8.42 6.66
CA MET A 33 12.38 7.32 7.00
C MET A 33 13.82 7.82 7.11
N ALA A 34 14.27 8.67 6.17
CA ALA A 34 15.62 9.26 6.19
C ALA A 34 15.87 10.13 7.44
N GLU A 35 14.84 10.83 7.92
CA GLU A 35 14.90 11.63 9.16
C GLU A 35 14.75 10.77 10.44
N GLY A 36 14.62 9.45 10.33
CA GLY A 36 14.44 8.56 11.48
C GLY A 36 13.10 8.73 12.21
N ARG A 37 12.10 9.37 11.57
CA ARG A 37 10.77 9.62 12.16
C ARG A 37 9.85 8.39 12.11
N VAL A 38 10.24 7.37 11.36
CA VAL A 38 9.52 6.09 11.22
C VAL A 38 10.37 4.97 11.79
N ASN A 39 9.83 4.24 12.77
CA ASN A 39 10.55 3.13 13.39
C ASN A 39 10.08 1.74 12.94
N LYS A 40 8.88 1.65 12.34
CA LYS A 40 8.24 0.44 11.79
C LYS A 40 7.21 0.85 10.75
N ILE A 41 7.00 -0.03 9.78
CA ILE A 41 5.93 0.10 8.79
C ILE A 41 5.05 -1.13 8.90
N ILE A 42 3.74 -0.91 8.92
CA ILE A 42 2.74 -1.98 8.94
C ILE A 42 1.79 -1.75 7.77
N ILE A 43 1.66 -2.73 6.89
CA ILE A 43 0.68 -2.72 5.79
C ILE A 43 -0.20 -3.97 5.85
N GLY A 44 -1.38 -3.88 5.26
CA GLY A 44 -2.22 -5.04 4.98
C GLY A 44 -1.76 -5.81 3.74
N SER A 45 -2.57 -6.79 3.34
CA SER A 45 -2.50 -7.43 2.04
C SER A 45 -3.91 -7.76 1.56
N ASP A 46 -4.14 -7.56 0.27
CA ASP A 46 -5.35 -8.01 -0.42
C ASP A 46 -5.22 -9.48 -0.83
N ARG A 47 -3.99 -9.91 -1.15
CA ARG A 47 -3.67 -11.29 -1.52
C ARG A 47 -2.24 -11.64 -1.09
N SER A 48 -2.04 -12.86 -0.63
CA SER A 48 -0.70 -13.40 -0.34
C SER A 48 -0.40 -14.59 -1.24
N ALA A 49 0.86 -14.85 -1.53
CA ALA A 49 1.33 -16.05 -2.21
C ALA A 49 2.00 -17.01 -1.22
N ALA A 50 2.09 -18.28 -1.61
CA ALA A 50 2.73 -19.32 -0.81
C ALA A 50 4.22 -19.05 -0.55
N ASN A 51 4.92 -18.37 -1.48
CA ASN A 51 6.30 -17.94 -1.30
C ASN A 51 6.46 -16.71 -0.38
N GLY A 52 5.35 -16.14 0.12
CA GLY A 52 5.34 -14.98 1.00
C GLY A 52 5.21 -13.63 0.30
N ASP A 53 5.13 -13.58 -1.04
CA ASP A 53 4.85 -12.32 -1.74
C ASP A 53 3.46 -11.83 -1.36
N ALA A 54 3.29 -10.51 -1.26
CA ALA A 54 2.01 -9.91 -0.90
C ALA A 54 1.61 -8.84 -1.91
N ALA A 55 0.42 -8.95 -2.48
CA ALA A 55 -0.21 -7.86 -3.20
C ALA A 55 -0.98 -6.97 -2.23
N ASN A 56 -0.76 -5.66 -2.34
CA ASN A 56 -1.45 -4.64 -1.56
C ASN A 56 -1.66 -3.39 -2.41
N LYS A 57 -2.38 -2.40 -1.89
CA LYS A 57 -2.63 -1.11 -2.55
C LYS A 57 -1.34 -0.54 -3.15
N VAL A 58 -1.44 -0.09 -4.42
CA VAL A 58 -0.30 0.49 -5.15
C VAL A 58 0.42 1.57 -4.33
N GLY A 59 1.74 1.52 -4.34
CA GLY A 59 2.63 2.28 -3.46
C GLY A 59 3.28 1.41 -2.36
N SER A 60 2.74 0.23 -2.08
CA SER A 60 3.30 -0.68 -1.06
C SER A 60 4.68 -1.18 -1.45
N TYR A 61 4.90 -1.52 -2.71
CA TYR A 61 6.22 -1.92 -3.22
C TYR A 61 7.26 -0.80 -3.05
N GLN A 62 6.90 0.44 -3.39
CA GLN A 62 7.79 1.59 -3.20
C GLN A 62 8.15 1.79 -1.72
N ILE A 63 7.18 1.70 -0.82
CA ILE A 63 7.41 1.78 0.62
C ILE A 63 8.33 0.66 1.09
N ALA A 64 8.16 -0.56 0.59
CA ALA A 64 9.00 -1.70 0.96
C ALA A 64 10.47 -1.53 0.51
N VAL A 65 10.69 -0.97 -0.67
CA VAL A 65 12.04 -0.65 -1.15
C VAL A 65 12.70 0.41 -0.26
N LEU A 66 11.98 1.48 0.07
CA LEU A 66 12.47 2.54 0.98
C LEU A 66 12.73 2.01 2.40
N ALA A 67 11.84 1.14 2.90
CA ALA A 67 11.98 0.51 4.21
C ALA A 67 13.30 -0.27 4.32
N LYS A 68 13.61 -1.05 3.28
CA LYS A 68 14.88 -1.78 3.20
C LYS A 68 16.08 -0.85 3.16
N GLU A 69 16.03 0.19 2.34
CA GLU A 69 17.12 1.18 2.20
C GLU A 69 17.46 1.86 3.53
N PHE A 70 16.45 2.27 4.30
CA PHE A 70 16.64 2.96 5.57
C PHE A 70 16.64 2.03 6.79
N GLY A 71 16.66 0.71 6.60
CA GLY A 71 16.69 -0.26 7.69
C GLY A 71 15.44 -0.26 8.59
N VAL A 72 14.30 0.19 8.08
CA VAL A 72 13.03 0.23 8.82
C VAL A 72 12.29 -1.10 8.65
N PRO A 73 11.93 -1.81 9.75
CA PRO A 73 11.21 -3.07 9.65
C PRO A 73 9.84 -2.92 8.96
N LEU A 74 9.63 -3.73 7.90
CA LEU A 74 8.34 -3.86 7.22
C LEU A 74 7.59 -5.08 7.75
N ILE A 75 6.41 -4.85 8.31
CA ILE A 75 5.49 -5.88 8.79
C ILE A 75 4.29 -5.92 7.84
N VAL A 76 3.98 -7.10 7.33
CA VAL A 76 2.81 -7.31 6.46
C VAL A 76 1.80 -8.20 7.17
N LEU A 77 0.56 -7.72 7.25
CA LEU A 77 -0.57 -8.51 7.74
C LEU A 77 -1.11 -9.36 6.57
N THR A 78 -0.95 -10.68 6.65
CA THR A 78 -1.14 -11.61 5.52
C THR A 78 -2.44 -12.42 5.60
N GLN A 79 -3.00 -12.71 4.43
CA GLN A 79 -4.18 -13.55 4.25
C GLN A 79 -3.77 -14.94 3.70
N PRO A 80 -4.60 -15.99 3.82
CA PRO A 80 -4.30 -17.29 3.21
C PRO A 80 -4.06 -17.19 1.70
N SER A 81 -3.09 -17.95 1.16
CA SER A 81 -2.66 -17.82 -0.23
C SER A 81 -3.66 -18.34 -1.27
N LYS A 82 -4.59 -19.20 -0.85
CA LYS A 82 -5.64 -19.81 -1.69
C LYS A 82 -5.09 -20.42 -3.00
N GLY A 83 -3.91 -21.04 -2.93
CA GLY A 83 -3.27 -21.74 -4.06
C GLY A 83 -2.38 -20.87 -4.97
N VAL A 84 -2.27 -19.57 -4.71
CA VAL A 84 -1.33 -18.69 -5.41
C VAL A 84 0.10 -19.02 -4.98
N LYS A 85 0.97 -19.38 -5.93
CA LYS A 85 2.33 -19.83 -5.63
C LYS A 85 3.29 -18.67 -5.42
N THR A 86 3.26 -17.69 -6.32
CA THR A 86 4.16 -16.53 -6.32
C THR A 86 3.42 -15.23 -6.62
N GLY A 87 4.03 -14.09 -6.36
CA GLY A 87 3.50 -12.79 -6.73
C GLY A 87 3.28 -12.60 -8.24
N LYS A 88 4.01 -13.35 -9.08
CA LYS A 88 3.83 -13.32 -10.55
C LYS A 88 2.49 -13.92 -11.00
N ASP A 89 1.90 -14.79 -10.17
CA ASP A 89 0.64 -15.44 -10.44
C ASP A 89 -0.57 -14.57 -10.00
N MET A 90 -0.32 -13.41 -9.39
CA MET A 90 -1.37 -12.50 -8.93
C MET A 90 -1.79 -11.55 -10.07
N PRO A 91 -3.06 -11.59 -10.51
CA PRO A 91 -3.55 -10.61 -11.47
C PRO A 91 -3.62 -9.23 -10.81
N ILE A 92 -3.03 -8.23 -11.46
CA ILE A 92 -3.14 -6.83 -11.04
C ILE A 92 -4.36 -6.22 -11.70
N GLU A 93 -5.27 -5.70 -10.88
CA GLU A 93 -6.41 -4.92 -11.35
C GLU A 93 -5.90 -3.58 -11.92
N PHE A 94 -6.23 -3.33 -13.19
CA PHE A 94 -6.07 -2.01 -13.82
C PHE A 94 -7.44 -1.33 -13.82
N ARG A 95 -7.51 -0.17 -13.19
CA ARG A 95 -8.75 0.61 -13.04
C ARG A 95 -8.87 1.68 -14.12
N ASP A 96 -10.03 2.33 -14.17
CA ASP A 96 -10.31 3.38 -15.14
C ASP A 96 -9.23 4.48 -15.07
N PRO A 97 -8.51 4.75 -16.18
CA PRO A 97 -7.57 5.85 -16.29
C PRO A 97 -8.11 7.21 -15.87
N GLN A 98 -9.42 7.46 -15.98
CA GLN A 98 -10.04 8.72 -15.57
C GLN A 98 -9.92 8.97 -14.05
N GLU A 99 -9.83 7.92 -13.24
CA GLU A 99 -9.72 8.04 -11.78
C GLU A 99 -8.40 8.71 -11.34
N VAL A 100 -7.34 8.67 -12.17
CA VAL A 100 -6.08 9.40 -11.91
C VAL A 100 -6.01 10.76 -12.61
N LEU A 101 -6.94 11.05 -13.52
CA LEU A 101 -7.02 12.32 -14.26
C LEU A 101 -8.06 13.28 -13.69
N THR A 102 -8.90 12.82 -12.77
CA THR A 102 -9.95 13.61 -12.14
C THR A 102 -9.86 13.53 -10.63
N PHE A 103 -10.24 14.62 -9.96
CA PHE A 103 -10.39 14.69 -8.52
C PHE A 103 -11.68 15.43 -8.18
N ASN A 104 -12.57 14.80 -7.41
CA ASN A 104 -13.90 15.33 -7.07
C ASN A 104 -14.68 15.84 -8.30
N GLY A 105 -14.70 15.05 -9.37
CA GLY A 105 -15.41 15.37 -10.61
C GLY A 105 -14.75 16.47 -11.46
N ARG A 106 -13.57 16.95 -11.09
CA ARG A 106 -12.83 17.99 -11.84
C ARG A 106 -11.54 17.43 -12.42
N PRO A 107 -11.18 17.74 -13.67
CA PRO A 107 -9.88 17.39 -14.23
C PRO A 107 -8.73 17.97 -13.39
N VAL A 108 -7.70 17.18 -13.14
CA VAL A 108 -6.48 17.65 -12.43
C VAL A 108 -5.43 18.22 -13.39
N PHE A 109 -5.64 18.09 -14.70
CA PHE A 109 -4.74 18.57 -15.74
C PHE A 109 -5.53 19.11 -16.94
N GLY A 110 -4.99 20.12 -17.63
CA GLY A 110 -5.68 20.85 -18.70
C GLY A 110 -5.53 20.29 -20.12
N ALA A 111 -4.53 19.45 -20.39
CA ALA A 111 -4.33 18.86 -21.72
C ALA A 111 -4.76 17.38 -21.78
N LYS A 112 -4.98 16.87 -23.00
CA LYS A 112 -5.32 15.45 -23.21
C LYS A 112 -4.09 14.58 -22.93
N VAL A 113 -4.17 13.77 -21.87
CA VAL A 113 -3.16 12.77 -21.50
C VAL A 113 -3.84 11.43 -21.22
N LYS A 114 -3.10 10.33 -21.36
CA LYS A 114 -3.58 8.99 -21.00
C LYS A 114 -3.24 8.73 -19.53
N GLY A 115 -4.23 8.31 -18.74
CA GLY A 115 -4.01 7.83 -17.38
C GLY A 115 -3.48 6.40 -17.38
N PHE A 116 -2.82 6.02 -16.29
CA PHE A 116 -2.36 4.66 -16.03
C PHE A 116 -2.60 4.37 -14.56
N TYR A 117 -3.42 3.36 -14.25
CA TYR A 117 -3.81 3.10 -12.88
C TYR A 117 -3.87 1.60 -12.53
N PRO A 118 -2.74 1.00 -12.12
CA PRO A 118 -2.76 -0.25 -11.39
C PRO A 118 -3.27 -0.01 -9.96
N ALA A 119 -4.28 -0.75 -9.53
CA ALA A 119 -4.87 -0.61 -8.20
C ALA A 119 -4.01 -1.23 -7.09
N PHE A 120 -3.09 -2.13 -7.45
CA PHE A 120 -2.24 -2.89 -6.55
C PHE A 120 -0.83 -3.00 -7.12
N ASP A 121 0.13 -3.24 -6.23
CA ASP A 121 1.46 -3.72 -6.59
C ASP A 121 1.83 -4.94 -5.74
N VAL A 122 2.90 -5.64 -6.12
CA VAL A 122 3.40 -6.83 -5.41
C VAL A 122 4.64 -6.45 -4.64
N VAL A 123 4.64 -6.73 -3.34
CA VAL A 123 5.80 -6.67 -2.45
C VAL A 123 6.47 -8.05 -2.43
N PRO A 124 7.70 -8.19 -2.95
CA PRO A 124 8.45 -9.43 -2.84
C PRO A 124 8.74 -9.78 -1.39
N HIS A 125 8.65 -11.06 -1.04
CA HIS A 125 8.86 -11.53 0.33
C HIS A 125 10.22 -11.17 0.91
N GLN A 126 11.24 -10.95 0.07
CA GLN A 126 12.60 -10.55 0.51
C GLN A 126 12.66 -9.12 1.09
N LEU A 127 11.64 -8.29 0.85
CA LEU A 127 11.53 -6.94 1.43
C LEU A 127 10.70 -6.95 2.73
N ILE A 128 10.07 -8.07 3.07
CA ILE A 128 9.20 -8.19 4.24
C ILE A 128 10.04 -8.67 5.43
N THR A 129 10.09 -7.87 6.49
CA THR A 129 10.79 -8.24 7.73
C THR A 129 10.00 -9.26 8.54
N LYS A 130 8.67 -9.11 8.59
CA LYS A 130 7.79 -10.05 9.31
C LYS A 130 6.42 -10.13 8.64
N ALA A 131 5.93 -11.35 8.45
CA ALA A 131 4.55 -11.61 8.08
C ALA A 131 3.73 -12.02 9.32
N ILE A 132 2.53 -11.46 9.48
CA ILE A 132 1.60 -11.81 10.56
C ILE A 132 0.31 -12.28 9.89
N ALA A 133 0.01 -13.57 9.99
CA ALA A 133 -1.23 -14.12 9.47
C ALA A 133 -2.41 -13.56 10.26
N ILE A 134 -3.37 -12.95 9.56
CA ILE A 134 -4.63 -12.51 10.15
C ILE A 134 -5.62 -13.65 9.97
N HIS A 135 -5.97 -14.32 11.08
CA HIS A 135 -7.12 -15.21 11.09
C HIS A 135 -8.36 -14.35 11.22
N ALA A 136 -8.98 -13.99 10.09
CA ALA A 136 -10.36 -13.56 10.12
C ALA A 136 -11.18 -14.78 10.56
N GLY A 137 -11.49 -14.88 11.85
CA GLY A 137 -12.47 -15.83 12.35
C GLY A 137 -13.82 -15.51 11.71
N LEU A 138 -14.18 -16.30 10.70
CA LEU A 138 -15.53 -16.49 10.21
C LEU A 138 -15.81 -17.99 10.26
#